data_AF-X1HQY4-F1
#
_entry.id   AF-X1HQY4-F1
#
_cell.length_a   1.000
_cell.length_b   1.000
_cell.length_c   1.000
_cell.angle_alpha   90.00
_cell.angle_beta   90.00
_cell.angle_gamma   90.00
#
_symmetry.space_group_name_H-M   'P 1'
#
loop_
_entity.id
_entity.type
_entity.pdbx_description
1 polymer ?
#
loop_
_entity_poly.entity_id
_entity_poly.type
_entity_poly.pdbx_seq_one_letter_code
_entity_poly.pdbx_strand_id
1 'polypeptide(L)'
;MAEDRERGKGVGLLVGGFLGTGLGVAIATLLAAKPAEAAPPEEKLNYLIELLTALIPVLAEVAAGQITLNQSLQQWLAAQGIEPGVEISISTPWVAGEPEEIYNNPIRSVGTFDCSRMVMWTRGKRIVFKVESSLDQACQIQLVGNIDDSINLSSNINGLLPCAANGNISAGPAWDDWHPFIGLRIITAVAPTTGNLLIRTVIQE
;
A
#
# COMPACT_ATOMS: atom_id res chain seq x y z
N MET A 1 -42.00 -8.89 21.70
CA MET A 1 -41.37 -10.00 20.95
C MET A 1 -39.91 -9.60 20.76
N ALA A 2 -39.06 -9.83 21.76
CA ALA A 2 -38.19 -11.03 21.89
C ALA A 2 -37.35 -11.18 20.59
N GLU A 3 -36.19 -10.54 20.50
CA GLU A 3 -34.88 -11.14 20.86
C GLU A 3 -34.72 -12.57 20.35
N ASP A 4 -34.10 -12.71 19.17
CA ASP A 4 -32.92 -13.56 18.97
C ASP A 4 -32.46 -13.45 17.50
N ARG A 5 -31.50 -12.55 17.26
CA ARG A 5 -30.65 -12.65 16.07
C ARG A 5 -29.53 -13.61 16.43
N GLU A 6 -29.73 -14.91 16.16
CA GLU A 6 -28.66 -15.89 16.15
C GLU A 6 -27.66 -15.52 15.04
N ARG A 7 -26.72 -14.65 15.41
CA ARG A 7 -25.46 -14.42 14.73
C ARG A 7 -24.75 -15.77 14.77
N GLY A 8 -24.74 -16.46 13.63
CA GLY A 8 -24.14 -17.77 13.45
C GLY A 8 -22.82 -17.85 14.21
N LYS A 9 -22.81 -18.73 15.22
CA LYS A 9 -21.68 -19.01 16.08
C LYS A 9 -20.49 -19.29 15.16
N GLY A 10 -19.53 -18.37 15.14
CA GLY A 10 -18.25 -18.60 14.48
C GLY A 10 -17.70 -19.91 15.02
N VAL A 11 -17.58 -20.89 14.14
CA VAL A 11 -16.82 -22.11 14.41
C VAL A 11 -15.39 -21.62 14.58
N GLY A 12 -15.04 -21.28 15.82
CA GLY A 12 -13.68 -21.00 16.21
C GLY A 12 -12.88 -22.22 15.80
N LEU A 13 -11.93 -22.00 14.89
CA LEU A 13 -10.88 -22.96 14.62
C LEU A 13 -10.08 -23.10 15.92
N LEU A 14 -10.53 -24.01 16.78
CA LEU A 14 -9.76 -24.55 17.87
C LEU A 14 -8.66 -25.39 17.23
N VAL A 15 -7.57 -24.75 16.80
CA VAL A 15 -6.26 -25.41 16.72
C VAL A 15 -5.76 -25.55 18.16
N GLY A 16 -6.51 -26.33 18.94
CA GLY A 16 -6.28 -26.54 20.35
C GLY A 16 -5.24 -27.63 20.51
N GLY A 17 -4.02 -27.19 20.85
CA GLY A 17 -2.85 -28.00 21.15
C GLY A 17 -3.14 -29.32 21.84
N PHE A 18 -2.92 -30.39 21.10
CA PHE A 18 -2.52 -31.70 21.59
C PHE A 18 -1.54 -32.22 20.53
N LEU A 19 -0.69 -33.18 20.89
CA LEU A 19 0.24 -33.92 20.01
C LEU A 19 1.66 -33.31 19.97
N GLY A 20 2.53 -33.82 20.84
CA GLY A 20 3.98 -33.59 20.77
C GLY A 20 4.72 -33.59 22.11
N THR A 21 4.04 -33.52 23.26
CA THR A 21 4.73 -33.34 24.55
C THR A 21 5.59 -34.53 24.96
N GLY A 22 5.15 -35.78 24.74
CA GLY A 22 5.94 -36.97 25.09
C GLY A 22 7.16 -37.20 24.20
N LEU A 23 6.97 -37.21 22.88
CA LEU A 23 8.03 -37.42 21.89
C LEU A 23 8.98 -36.22 21.79
N GLY A 24 8.45 -34.99 21.89
CA GLY A 24 9.27 -33.78 21.93
C GLY A 24 10.18 -33.72 23.16
N VAL A 25 9.70 -34.19 24.33
CA VAL A 25 10.53 -34.33 25.53
C VAL A 25 11.61 -35.39 25.33
N ALA A 26 11.29 -36.55 24.75
CA ALA A 26 12.28 -37.59 24.46
C ALA A 26 13.40 -37.11 23.52
N ILE A 27 13.05 -36.40 22.44
CA ILE A 27 14.03 -35.81 21.51
C ILE A 27 14.86 -34.73 22.22
N ALA A 28 14.23 -33.85 23.01
CA ALA A 28 14.95 -32.83 23.76
C ALA A 28 15.93 -33.44 24.77
N THR A 29 15.55 -34.54 25.45
CA THR A 29 16.44 -35.25 26.37
C THR A 29 17.60 -35.92 25.66
N LEU A 30 17.37 -36.51 24.48
CA LEU A 30 18.44 -37.10 23.67
C LEU A 30 19.41 -36.01 23.19
N LEU A 31 18.89 -34.90 22.65
CA LEU A 31 19.70 -33.76 22.21
C LEU A 31 20.57 -33.16 23.33
N ALA A 32 20.04 -33.11 24.55
CA ALA A 32 20.78 -32.65 25.74
C ALA A 32 21.84 -33.65 26.23
N ALA A 33 21.63 -34.95 26.01
CA ALA A 33 22.54 -36.02 26.43
C ALA A 33 23.71 -36.27 25.47
N LYS A 34 23.84 -35.49 24.39
CA LYS A 34 24.84 -35.60 23.31
C LYS A 34 26.19 -36.19 23.79
N PRO A 35 26.74 -37.21 23.09
CA PRO A 35 28.00 -37.83 23.48
C PRO A 35 29.15 -36.81 23.47
N ALA A 36 30.10 -36.99 24.40
CA ALA A 36 31.30 -36.16 24.49
C ALA A 36 32.11 -36.19 23.18
N GLU A 37 32.81 -35.11 22.86
CA GLU A 37 33.58 -35.03 21.60
C GLU A 37 34.68 -36.10 21.51
N ALA A 38 35.23 -36.53 22.64
CA ALA A 38 36.21 -37.61 22.73
C ALA A 38 35.61 -39.03 22.68
N ALA A 39 34.29 -39.19 22.60
CA ALA A 39 33.65 -40.50 22.58
C ALA A 39 34.03 -41.33 21.33
N PRO A 40 34.12 -42.67 21.45
CA PRO A 40 34.35 -43.57 20.32
C PRO A 40 33.35 -43.34 19.17
N PRO A 41 33.75 -43.56 17.91
CA PRO A 41 32.86 -43.39 16.76
C PRO A 41 31.58 -44.23 16.82
N GLU A 42 31.64 -45.42 17.42
CA GLU A 42 30.49 -46.33 17.56
C GLU A 42 29.40 -45.76 18.49
N GLU A 43 29.79 -45.16 19.61
CA GLU A 43 28.85 -44.49 20.53
C GLU A 43 28.18 -43.29 19.87
N LYS A 44 28.93 -42.52 19.06
CA LYS A 44 28.39 -41.40 18.28
C LYS A 44 27.40 -41.88 17.22
N LEU A 45 27.68 -43.00 16.57
CA LEU A 45 26.78 -43.58 15.56
C LEU A 45 25.48 -44.10 16.19
N ASN A 46 25.57 -44.82 17.32
CA ASN A 46 24.39 -45.32 18.04
C ASN A 46 23.49 -44.16 18.50
N TYR A 47 24.08 -43.09 19.03
CA TYR A 47 23.35 -41.88 19.38
C TYR A 47 22.60 -41.25 18.20
N LEU A 48 23.23 -41.17 17.02
CA LEU A 48 22.57 -40.66 15.82
C LEU A 48 21.43 -41.57 15.34
N ILE A 49 21.58 -42.89 15.45
CA ILE A 49 20.53 -43.86 15.12
C ILE A 49 19.32 -43.69 16.06
N GLU A 50 19.56 -43.52 17.36
CA GLU A 50 18.50 -43.29 18.35
C GLU A 50 17.76 -41.96 18.09
N LEU A 51 18.49 -40.89 17.81
CA LEU A 51 17.90 -39.60 17.42
C LEU A 51 17.04 -39.72 16.16
N LEU A 52 17.55 -40.37 15.10
CA LEU A 52 16.80 -40.55 13.86
C LEU A 52 15.56 -41.41 14.07
N THR A 53 15.66 -42.46 14.89
CA THR A 53 14.53 -43.32 15.25
C THR A 53 13.45 -42.56 16.01
N ALA A 54 13.83 -41.65 16.91
CA ALA A 54 12.90 -40.80 17.64
C ALA A 54 12.28 -39.69 16.77
N LEU A 55 12.99 -39.21 15.74
CA LEU A 55 12.53 -38.14 14.85
C LEU A 55 11.48 -38.61 13.83
N ILE A 56 11.58 -39.84 13.33
CA ILE A 56 10.63 -40.42 12.35
C ILE A 56 9.15 -40.26 12.76
N PRO A 57 8.71 -40.66 13.97
CA PRO A 57 7.31 -40.51 14.37
C PRO A 57 6.86 -39.05 14.49
N VAL A 58 7.75 -38.15 14.91
CA VAL A 58 7.44 -36.70 15.00
C VAL A 58 7.19 -36.11 13.61
N LEU A 59 8.00 -36.49 12.61
CA LEU A 59 7.76 -36.05 11.23
C LEU A 59 6.46 -36.62 10.66
N ALA A 60 6.06 -37.84 11.04
CA ALA A 60 4.77 -38.42 10.65
C ALA A 60 3.59 -37.64 11.27
N GLU A 61 3.69 -37.25 12.54
CA GLU A 61 2.69 -36.41 13.21
C GLU A 61 2.59 -35.02 12.57
N VAL A 62 3.72 -34.38 12.25
CA VAL A 62 3.76 -33.10 11.54
C VAL A 62 3.10 -33.21 10.16
N ALA A 63 3.37 -34.28 9.42
CA ALA A 63 2.74 -34.52 8.12
C ALA A 63 1.21 -34.68 8.25
N ALA A 64 0.73 -35.43 9.25
CA ALA A 64 -0.69 -35.58 9.52
C ALA A 64 -1.36 -34.26 9.94
N GLY A 65 -0.68 -33.46 10.77
CA GLY A 65 -1.11 -32.12 11.16
C GLY A 65 -1.22 -31.18 9.96
N GLN A 66 -0.25 -31.22 9.06
CA GLN A 66 -0.25 -30.41 7.83
C GLN A 66 -1.42 -30.76 6.92
N ILE A 67 -1.75 -32.06 6.77
CA ILE A 67 -2.92 -32.50 6.01
C ILE A 67 -4.21 -31.94 6.62
N THR A 68 -4.35 -32.03 7.95
CA THR A 68 -5.53 -31.54 8.67
C THR A 68 -5.68 -30.02 8.54
N LEU A 69 -4.57 -29.29 8.64
CA LEU A 69 -4.55 -27.83 8.51
C LEU A 69 -4.91 -27.39 7.09
N ASN A 70 -4.35 -28.07 6.07
CA ASN A 70 -4.71 -27.84 4.67
C ASN A 70 -6.20 -28.10 4.40
N GLN A 71 -6.77 -29.18 4.94
CA GLN A 71 -8.20 -29.47 4.82
C GLN A 71 -9.06 -28.40 5.48
N SER A 72 -8.66 -27.93 6.66
CA SER A 72 -9.36 -26.88 7.40
C SER A 72 -9.34 -25.55 6.63
N LEU A 73 -8.19 -25.19 6.04
CA LEU A 73 -8.06 -24.01 5.18
C LEU A 73 -8.93 -24.12 3.93
N GLN A 74 -8.94 -25.29 3.27
CA GLN A 74 -9.79 -25.52 2.10
C GLN A 74 -11.28 -25.42 2.44
N GLN A 75 -11.71 -25.97 3.58
CA GLN A 75 -13.09 -25.84 4.05
C GLN A 75 -13.46 -24.39 4.36
N TRP A 76 -12.55 -23.64 4.99
CA TRP A 76 -12.75 -22.22 5.27
C TRP A 76 -12.84 -21.37 4.00
N LEU A 77 -11.98 -21.64 2.99
CA LEU A 77 -12.04 -20.98 1.68
C LEU A 77 -13.34 -21.32 0.94
N ALA A 78 -13.76 -22.60 0.95
CA ALA A 78 -15.01 -23.02 0.34
C ALA A 78 -16.23 -22.37 1.01
N ALA A 79 -16.22 -22.18 2.33
CA ALA A 79 -17.27 -21.45 3.04
C ALA A 79 -17.36 -19.96 2.63
N GLN A 80 -16.31 -19.39 2.04
CA GLN A 80 -16.30 -18.05 1.45
C GLN A 80 -16.65 -18.03 -0.04
N GLY A 81 -16.98 -19.20 -0.62
CA GLY A 81 -17.27 -19.35 -2.04
C GLY A 81 -16.03 -19.30 -2.94
N ILE A 82 -14.83 -19.48 -2.37
CA ILE A 82 -13.57 -19.51 -3.13
C ILE A 82 -13.25 -20.96 -3.47
N GLU A 83 -13.39 -21.32 -4.75
CA GLU A 83 -13.03 -22.67 -5.22
C GLU A 83 -11.50 -22.86 -5.32
N PRO A 84 -10.97 -24.08 -5.07
CA PRO A 84 -9.55 -24.38 -5.24
C PRO A 84 -9.12 -24.21 -6.71
N GLY A 85 -8.03 -23.48 -6.94
CA GLY A 85 -7.50 -23.24 -8.30
C GLY A 85 -8.08 -22.01 -9.01
N VAL A 86 -8.91 -21.21 -8.32
CA VAL A 86 -9.34 -19.91 -8.84
C VAL A 86 -8.17 -18.93 -8.80
N GLU A 87 -7.80 -18.42 -9.98
CA GLU A 87 -6.87 -17.31 -10.10
C GLU A 87 -7.55 -16.07 -9.49
N ILE A 88 -7.05 -15.64 -8.32
CA ILE A 88 -7.53 -14.42 -7.66
C ILE A 88 -6.96 -13.23 -8.45
N SER A 89 -7.68 -12.82 -9.49
CA SER A 89 -7.39 -11.56 -10.18
C SER A 89 -7.93 -10.41 -9.34
N ILE A 90 -7.05 -9.76 -8.58
CA ILE A 90 -7.38 -8.51 -7.89
C ILE A 90 -7.39 -7.40 -8.94
N SER A 91 -8.57 -7.13 -9.49
CA SER A 91 -8.77 -5.93 -10.32
C SER A 91 -8.84 -4.72 -9.39
N THR A 92 -7.82 -3.88 -9.41
CA THR A 92 -7.90 -2.50 -8.92
C THR A 92 -8.25 -1.62 -10.12
N PRO A 93 -9.55 -1.35 -10.40
CA PRO A 93 -9.91 -0.47 -11.49
C PRO A 93 -9.32 0.91 -11.19
N TRP A 94 -8.44 1.38 -12.09
CA TRP A 94 -7.79 2.68 -11.98
C TRP A 94 -8.78 3.78 -12.32
N VAL A 95 -9.55 4.22 -11.34
CA VAL A 95 -10.62 5.20 -11.57
C VAL A 95 -10.12 6.58 -11.19
N ALA A 96 -10.37 7.55 -12.06
CA ALA A 96 -10.12 8.95 -11.73
C ALA A 96 -11.13 9.37 -10.66
N GLY A 97 -10.63 9.94 -9.56
CA GLY A 97 -11.48 10.59 -8.57
C GLY A 97 -12.20 11.81 -9.14
N GLU A 98 -13.12 12.37 -8.36
CA GLU A 98 -13.83 13.59 -8.74
C GLU A 98 -12.87 14.80 -8.78
N PRO A 99 -13.02 15.71 -9.76
CA PRO A 99 -12.20 16.92 -9.81
C PRO A 99 -12.42 17.82 -8.60
N GLU A 100 -11.34 18.15 -7.90
CA GLU A 100 -11.35 19.00 -6.72
C GLU A 100 -10.79 20.39 -7.05
N GLU A 101 -11.46 21.46 -6.66
CA GLU A 101 -11.00 22.84 -6.89
C GLU A 101 -9.89 23.22 -5.90
N ILE A 102 -8.76 23.75 -6.40
CA ILE A 102 -7.63 24.19 -5.57
C ILE A 102 -7.44 25.72 -5.60
N TYR A 103 -7.94 26.36 -6.66
CA TYR A 103 -7.77 27.79 -6.88
C TYR A 103 -8.86 28.30 -7.83
N ASN A 104 -9.51 29.40 -7.45
CA ASN A 104 -10.47 30.09 -8.29
C ASN A 104 -10.49 31.56 -7.90
N ASN A 105 -9.53 32.32 -8.43
CA ASN A 105 -9.39 33.73 -8.10
C ASN A 105 -9.01 34.57 -9.32
N PRO A 106 -9.38 35.85 -9.32
CA PRO A 106 -8.82 36.83 -10.25
C PRO A 106 -7.36 37.13 -9.91
N ILE A 107 -6.55 37.36 -10.94
CA ILE A 107 -5.20 37.92 -10.80
C ILE A 107 -5.21 39.32 -11.41
N ARG A 108 -4.72 40.31 -10.68
CA ARG A 108 -4.79 41.74 -11.03
C ARG A 108 -3.46 42.49 -10.91
N SER A 109 -2.39 41.77 -10.60
CA SER A 109 -1.05 42.35 -10.45
C SER A 109 -0.01 41.43 -11.08
N VAL A 110 1.13 42.01 -11.43
CA VAL A 110 2.34 41.26 -11.82
C VAL A 110 2.93 40.61 -10.57
N GLY A 111 3.37 39.37 -10.68
CA GLY A 111 4.00 38.68 -9.57
C GLY A 111 3.90 37.17 -9.65
N THR A 112 4.23 36.55 -8.51
CA THR A 112 4.16 35.12 -8.27
C THR A 112 3.10 34.88 -7.21
N PHE A 113 2.15 34.00 -7.50
CA PHE A 113 1.04 33.66 -6.63
C PHE A 113 1.05 32.16 -6.38
N ASP A 114 0.88 31.77 -5.13
CA ASP A 114 0.81 30.38 -4.74
C ASP A 114 -0.66 29.95 -4.60
N CYS A 115 -0.96 28.71 -4.98
CA CYS A 115 -2.29 28.16 -4.73
C CYS A 115 -2.57 28.06 -3.24
N SER A 116 -3.85 28.17 -2.88
CA SER A 116 -4.29 28.25 -1.47
C SER A 116 -3.98 26.99 -0.65
N ARG A 117 -3.78 25.85 -1.32
CA ARG A 117 -3.51 24.54 -0.71
C ARG A 117 -2.58 23.70 -1.58
N MET A 118 -1.84 22.78 -0.94
CA MET A 118 -1.20 21.67 -1.64
C MET A 118 -2.12 20.45 -1.62
N VAL A 119 -1.98 19.60 -2.63
CA VAL A 119 -2.78 18.38 -2.81
C VAL A 119 -1.97 17.20 -2.28
N MET A 120 -2.56 16.44 -1.36
CA MET A 120 -1.95 15.22 -0.83
C MET A 120 -2.02 14.09 -1.89
N TRP A 121 -0.87 13.61 -2.34
CA TRP A 121 -0.71 12.57 -3.35
C TRP A 121 0.12 11.39 -2.82
N THR A 122 -0.24 10.89 -1.65
CA THR A 122 0.45 9.75 -0.99
C THR A 122 -0.05 8.38 -1.42
N ARG A 123 -1.28 8.30 -1.94
CA ARG A 123 -1.95 7.03 -2.31
C ARG A 123 -2.36 6.93 -3.78
N GLY A 124 -2.28 8.04 -4.52
CA GLY A 124 -2.64 8.06 -5.93
C GLY A 124 -1.49 7.57 -6.80
N LYS A 125 -1.83 7.02 -7.96
CA LYS A 125 -0.85 6.63 -8.99
C LYS A 125 -0.52 7.76 -9.95
N ARG A 126 -1.48 8.63 -10.23
CA ARG A 126 -1.31 9.82 -11.08
C ARG A 126 -2.08 10.99 -10.52
N ILE A 127 -1.55 12.18 -10.70
CA ILE A 127 -2.21 13.44 -10.40
C ILE A 127 -2.16 14.33 -11.64
N VAL A 128 -3.28 14.98 -11.96
CA VAL A 128 -3.38 15.94 -13.06
C VAL A 128 -4.08 17.19 -12.57
N PHE A 129 -3.48 18.33 -12.87
CA PHE A 129 -4.06 19.64 -12.65
C PHE A 129 -4.61 20.18 -13.96
N LYS A 130 -5.89 20.50 -13.98
CA LYS A 130 -6.53 21.23 -15.07
C LYS A 130 -6.53 22.72 -14.74
N VAL A 131 -5.90 23.51 -15.59
CA VAL A 131 -5.88 24.98 -15.48
C VAL A 131 -6.76 25.55 -16.58
N GLU A 132 -7.74 26.35 -16.19
CA GLU A 132 -8.67 27.04 -17.07
C GLU A 132 -8.55 28.55 -16.83
N SER A 133 -8.01 29.26 -17.83
CA SER A 133 -7.81 30.70 -17.76
C SER A 133 -8.90 31.41 -18.56
N SER A 134 -9.58 32.35 -17.91
CA SER A 134 -10.38 33.38 -18.57
C SER A 134 -9.70 34.76 -18.52
N LEU A 135 -8.42 34.79 -18.11
CA LEU A 135 -7.63 36.02 -18.04
C LEU A 135 -7.39 36.59 -19.44
N ASP A 136 -7.35 37.92 -19.53
CA ASP A 136 -7.00 38.66 -20.75
C ASP A 136 -5.48 38.68 -21.03
N GLN A 137 -4.67 38.17 -20.11
CA GLN A 137 -3.22 38.05 -20.23
C GLN A 137 -2.76 36.61 -20.01
N ALA A 138 -1.64 36.24 -20.63
CA ALA A 138 -1.02 34.94 -20.44
C ALA A 138 -0.33 34.85 -19.05
N CYS A 139 -0.28 33.64 -18.51
CA CYS A 139 0.43 33.32 -17.27
C CYS A 139 1.28 32.06 -17.45
N GLN A 140 2.19 31.82 -16.51
CA GLN A 140 2.97 30.60 -16.43
C GLN A 140 2.58 29.82 -15.19
N ILE A 141 2.57 28.50 -15.33
CA ILE A 141 2.18 27.55 -14.30
C ILE A 141 3.40 26.71 -13.94
N GLN A 142 3.80 26.74 -12.67
CA GLN A 142 4.89 25.96 -12.11
C GLN A 142 4.32 24.92 -11.15
N LEU A 143 4.57 23.64 -11.41
CA LEU A 143 4.33 22.59 -10.43
C LEU A 143 5.36 22.72 -9.31
N VAL A 144 4.93 22.56 -8.07
CA VAL A 144 5.80 22.57 -6.90
C VAL A 144 5.45 21.40 -6.00
N GLY A 145 6.44 20.81 -5.32
CA GLY A 145 6.22 19.68 -4.43
C GLY A 145 7.07 19.71 -3.17
N ASN A 146 6.60 19.01 -2.16
CA ASN A 146 7.27 18.88 -0.87
C ASN A 146 6.83 17.60 -0.15
N ILE A 147 7.58 17.21 0.88
CA ILE A 147 7.20 16.15 1.83
C ILE A 147 6.23 16.64 2.91
N ASP A 148 6.20 17.96 3.17
CA ASP A 148 5.28 18.61 4.10
C ASP A 148 4.20 19.39 3.34
N ASP A 149 3.02 19.56 3.95
CA ASP A 149 1.93 20.41 3.43
C ASP A 149 2.27 21.90 3.60
N SER A 150 3.29 22.36 2.88
CA SER A 150 3.79 23.73 2.94
C SER A 150 4.44 24.14 1.63
N ILE A 151 3.83 25.13 0.97
CA ILE A 151 4.30 25.67 -0.31
C ILE A 151 5.58 26.50 -0.18
N ASN A 152 5.83 27.08 0.98
CA ASN A 152 7.01 27.93 1.22
C ASN A 152 8.33 27.14 1.18
N LEU A 153 8.28 25.84 1.47
CA LEU A 153 9.43 24.94 1.45
C LEU A 153 9.43 24.04 0.21
N SER A 154 8.53 24.29 -0.74
CA SER A 154 8.37 23.45 -1.92
C SER A 154 9.48 23.68 -2.94
N SER A 155 9.85 22.60 -3.62
CA SER A 155 10.75 22.61 -4.76
C SER A 155 9.97 22.63 -6.06
N ASN A 156 10.50 23.30 -7.08
CA ASN A 156 9.92 23.29 -8.41
C ASN A 156 10.01 21.88 -9.01
N ILE A 157 8.88 21.39 -9.53
CA ILE A 157 8.78 20.15 -10.31
C ILE A 157 8.64 20.55 -11.77
N ASN A 158 9.42 19.95 -12.66
CA ASN A 158 9.42 20.27 -14.10
C ASN A 158 9.68 21.76 -14.40
N GLY A 159 9.63 22.11 -15.69
CA GLY A 159 9.72 23.49 -16.15
C GLY A 159 8.38 24.23 -16.09
N LEU A 160 8.46 25.56 -16.27
CA LEU A 160 7.31 26.45 -16.38
C LEU A 160 6.45 26.10 -17.61
N LEU A 161 5.15 25.91 -17.39
CA LEU A 161 4.18 25.61 -18.44
C LEU A 161 3.43 26.89 -18.83
N PRO A 162 3.47 27.31 -20.11
CA PRO A 162 2.76 28.50 -20.55
C PRO A 162 1.26 28.24 -20.63
N CYS A 163 0.46 29.13 -20.03
CA CYS A 163 -0.99 29.19 -20.19
C CYS A 163 -1.36 30.50 -20.90
N ALA A 164 -1.86 30.39 -22.13
CA ALA A 164 -2.27 31.56 -22.90
C ALA A 164 -3.45 32.30 -22.23
N ALA A 165 -3.63 33.57 -22.60
CA ALA A 165 -4.85 34.32 -22.28
C ALA A 165 -6.08 33.57 -22.83
N ASN A 166 -7.15 33.49 -22.03
CA ASN A 166 -8.35 32.71 -22.37
C ASN A 166 -8.06 31.25 -22.78
N GLY A 167 -6.95 30.68 -22.27
CA GLY A 167 -6.45 29.36 -22.64
C GLY A 167 -6.62 28.33 -21.53
N ASN A 168 -6.52 27.05 -21.90
CA ASN A 168 -6.60 25.94 -20.98
C ASN A 168 -5.39 25.03 -21.15
N ILE A 169 -4.81 24.56 -20.05
CA ILE A 169 -3.72 23.57 -20.06
C ILE A 169 -3.98 22.46 -19.04
N SER A 170 -3.29 21.34 -19.21
CA SER A 170 -3.20 20.30 -18.19
C SER A 170 -1.74 20.17 -17.76
N ALA A 171 -1.50 20.10 -16.46
CA ALA A 171 -0.19 20.00 -15.86
C ALA A 171 -0.13 18.76 -14.95
N GLY A 172 0.94 17.98 -15.06
CA GLY A 172 1.20 16.85 -14.17
C GLY A 172 2.70 16.65 -14.02
N PRO A 173 3.15 16.01 -12.92
CA PRO A 173 4.55 15.66 -12.75
C PRO A 173 5.01 14.65 -13.82
N ALA A 174 6.32 14.60 -14.08
CA ALA A 174 6.89 13.49 -14.84
C ALA A 174 6.76 12.19 -14.02
N TRP A 175 6.93 11.03 -14.66
CA TRP A 175 6.67 9.72 -14.02
C TRP A 175 7.45 9.55 -12.70
N ASP A 176 8.71 9.98 -12.67
CA ASP A 176 9.60 9.80 -11.51
C ASP A 176 9.66 11.01 -10.57
N ASP A 177 9.01 12.12 -10.90
CA ASP A 177 9.02 13.35 -10.09
C ASP A 177 7.88 13.32 -9.06
N TRP A 178 7.97 12.38 -8.12
CA TRP A 178 6.96 12.17 -7.09
C TRP A 178 7.24 12.97 -5.81
N HIS A 179 6.21 13.62 -5.27
CA HIS A 179 6.22 14.30 -3.97
C HIS A 179 4.89 14.02 -3.22
N PRO A 180 4.91 13.80 -1.89
CA PRO A 180 3.71 13.57 -1.09
C PRO A 180 2.67 14.70 -1.15
N PHE A 181 3.12 15.94 -1.23
CA PHE A 181 2.26 17.11 -1.41
C PHE A 181 2.67 17.84 -2.67
N ILE A 182 1.71 18.12 -3.57
CA ILE A 182 1.95 18.86 -4.81
C ILE A 182 1.01 20.06 -4.88
N GLY A 183 1.59 21.23 -5.14
CA GLY A 183 0.88 22.48 -5.37
C GLY A 183 1.22 23.09 -6.73
N LEU A 184 0.68 24.28 -6.95
CA LEU A 184 0.93 25.07 -8.14
C LEU A 184 1.26 26.51 -7.77
N ARG A 185 2.22 27.07 -8.50
CA ARG A 185 2.62 28.46 -8.46
C ARG A 185 2.33 29.11 -9.81
N ILE A 186 1.71 30.27 -9.77
CA ILE A 186 1.25 31.03 -10.94
C ILE A 186 2.13 32.26 -11.07
N ILE A 187 2.70 32.48 -12.25
CA ILE A 187 3.57 33.61 -12.52
C ILE A 187 2.94 34.44 -13.63
N THR A 188 2.71 35.72 -13.38
CA THR A 188 2.17 36.65 -14.36
C THR A 188 3.17 37.76 -14.62
N ALA A 189 3.67 37.85 -15.86
CA ALA A 189 4.60 38.90 -16.28
C ALA A 189 3.89 40.24 -16.58
N VAL A 190 2.60 40.19 -16.95
CA VAL A 190 1.74 41.34 -17.21
C VAL A 190 0.49 41.20 -16.35
N ALA A 191 0.08 42.29 -15.69
CA ALA A 191 -1.10 42.28 -14.83
C ALA A 191 -2.38 42.10 -15.68
N PRO A 192 -3.15 41.01 -15.48
CA PRO A 192 -4.45 40.87 -16.12
C PRO A 192 -5.43 41.93 -15.61
N THR A 193 -6.29 42.43 -16.49
CA THR A 193 -7.32 43.42 -16.11
C THR A 193 -8.68 42.76 -15.88
N THR A 194 -8.91 41.60 -16.51
CA THR A 194 -10.19 40.88 -16.46
C THR A 194 -9.98 39.36 -16.34
N GLY A 195 -11.05 38.64 -16.04
CA GLY A 195 -11.04 37.17 -15.95
C GLY A 195 -10.55 36.59 -14.64
N ASN A 196 -10.69 35.27 -14.53
CA ASN A 196 -10.28 34.43 -13.39
C ASN A 196 -9.44 33.25 -13.88
N LEU A 197 -8.60 32.72 -12.99
CA LEU A 197 -7.93 31.45 -13.19
C LEU A 197 -8.60 30.39 -12.31
N LEU A 198 -9.14 29.35 -12.92
CA LEU A 198 -9.70 28.18 -12.25
C LEU A 198 -8.70 27.02 -12.36
N ILE A 199 -8.40 26.39 -11.24
CA ILE A 199 -7.53 25.22 -11.20
C ILE A 199 -8.22 24.10 -10.42
N ARG A 200 -8.29 22.95 -11.06
CA ARG A 200 -8.82 21.71 -10.50
C ARG A 200 -7.76 20.62 -10.52
N THR A 201 -7.79 19.73 -9.54
CA THR A 201 -6.94 18.56 -9.47
C THR A 201 -7.78 17.29 -9.57
N VAL A 202 -7.23 16.26 -10.19
CA VAL A 202 -7.79 14.91 -10.24
C VAL A 202 -6.67 13.94 -9.88
N ILE A 203 -6.96 13.06 -8.92
CA ILE A 203 -6.09 11.96 -8.55
C ILE A 203 -6.69 10.68 -9.12
N GLN A 204 -5.87 9.87 -9.79
CA GLN A 204 -6.23 8.51 -10.18
C GLN A 204 -5.71 7.55 -9.11
N GLU A 205 -6.63 6.80 -8.51
CA GLU A 205 -6.37 5.78 -7.47
C GLU A 205 -6.70 4.38 -7.98
#